data_AF-A0A3B1BW53-F1
#
_entry.id   AF-A0A3B1BW53-F1
#
_cell.length_a   1.000
_cell.length_b   1.000
_cell.length_c   1.000
_cell.angle_alpha   90.00
_cell.angle_beta   90.00
_cell.angle_gamma   90.00
#
_symmetry.space_group_name_H-M   'P 1'
#
loop_
_entity.id
_entity.type
_entity.pdbx_description
1 polymer ?
#
loop_
_entity_poly.entity_id
_entity_poly.type
_entity_poly.pdbx_seq_one_letter_code
_entity_poly.pdbx_strand_id
1 'polypeptide(L)'
;MGSGFWKKSGQVFIVREVMKRGAGAFLEQTDQLGETCFVPMDVYETKDAFVWEMDIPGITVSDITIAIRGETLAIEGIKKDVIDQGEKVNYLCMERKFGPIRRLVKLPAAIDKNNITASFDKGTLTIKAPKVIDRRKSARQITIE
;
A
#
# COMPACT_ATOMS: atom_id res chain seq x y z
N MET A 1 -15.61 -40.28 17.12
CA MET A 1 -16.28 -39.04 16.70
C MET A 1 -15.85 -37.96 17.67
N GLY A 2 -14.92 -37.09 17.28
CA GLY A 2 -14.31 -36.13 18.20
C GLY A 2 -14.02 -34.79 17.52
N SER A 3 -14.34 -33.72 18.26
CA SER A 3 -13.81 -32.34 18.25
C SER A 3 -13.61 -31.64 16.88
N GLY A 4 -14.14 -30.45 16.60
CA GLY A 4 -14.17 -29.25 17.44
C GLY A 4 -13.14 -28.22 16.96
N PHE A 5 -13.63 -27.10 16.39
CA PHE A 5 -13.13 -25.73 16.52
C PHE A 5 -11.70 -25.29 16.04
N TRP A 6 -11.71 -24.42 15.02
CA TRP A 6 -10.79 -23.33 14.57
C TRP A 6 -9.37 -23.14 15.16
N LYS A 7 -8.36 -22.90 14.29
CA LYS A 7 -7.85 -21.58 13.81
C LYS A 7 -6.33 -21.57 13.51
N LYS A 8 -5.97 -20.73 12.53
CA LYS A 8 -4.69 -20.02 12.29
C LYS A 8 -3.46 -20.82 11.82
N SER A 9 -3.10 -20.57 10.56
CA SER A 9 -1.71 -20.47 10.08
C SER A 9 -1.73 -19.61 8.82
N GLY A 10 -0.86 -18.63 8.58
CA GLY A 10 0.32 -18.20 9.31
C GLY A 10 1.23 -17.52 8.31
N GLN A 11 1.13 -16.20 8.15
CA GLN A 11 2.22 -15.30 7.74
C GLN A 11 1.97 -13.93 8.40
N VAL A 12 2.30 -13.89 9.69
CA VAL A 12 2.69 -12.69 10.43
C VAL A 12 4.23 -12.73 10.47
N PHE A 13 4.91 -11.62 10.76
CA PHE A 13 6.38 -11.37 10.67
C PHE A 13 6.77 -10.95 9.23
N ILE A 14 6.88 -9.66 8.89
CA ILE A 14 7.84 -8.67 9.40
C ILE A 14 7.17 -7.29 9.46
N VAL A 15 6.78 -6.82 10.65
CA VAL A 15 6.80 -5.39 11.05
C VAL A 15 6.94 -5.38 12.58
N ARG A 16 8.12 -5.76 13.07
CA ARG A 16 8.44 -5.63 14.48
C ARG A 16 9.85 -5.10 14.61
N GLU A 17 10.09 -3.89 14.08
CA GLU A 17 11.20 -3.01 14.51
C GLU A 17 11.09 -1.57 13.93
N VAL A 18 9.93 -0.90 13.98
CA VAL A 18 9.83 0.57 13.76
C VAL A 18 9.00 1.24 14.87
N MET A 19 8.99 0.65 16.06
CA MET A 19 8.07 1.02 17.16
C MET A 19 8.69 1.87 18.27
N LYS A 20 9.77 2.64 17.99
CA LYS A 20 10.40 3.51 19.01
C LYS A 20 10.33 5.02 18.78
N ARG A 21 9.62 5.51 17.75
CA ARG A 21 9.36 6.95 17.61
C ARG A 21 7.96 7.22 17.04
N GLY A 22 6.97 7.37 17.92
CA GLY A 22 5.83 8.28 17.73
C GLY A 22 4.84 8.10 16.56
N ALA A 23 4.73 6.93 15.91
CA ALA A 23 3.80 6.70 14.78
C ALA A 23 2.87 5.49 15.00
N GLY A 24 2.32 5.36 16.21
CA GLY A 24 1.67 4.13 16.72
C GLY A 24 0.28 3.76 16.17
N ALA A 25 -0.20 4.35 15.06
CA ALA A 25 -1.53 4.02 14.52
C ALA A 25 -1.56 3.91 12.97
N PHE A 26 -0.39 3.84 12.33
CA PHE A 26 -0.27 4.16 10.90
C PHE A 26 -0.53 3.00 9.92
N LEU A 27 -0.34 1.73 10.32
CA LEU A 27 -0.28 0.61 9.36
C LEU A 27 -1.31 -0.51 9.54
N GLU A 28 -2.22 -0.42 10.51
CA GLU A 28 -3.16 -1.51 10.80
C GLU A 28 -4.56 -1.18 10.28
N GLN A 29 -4.73 -1.21 8.96
CA GLN A 29 -6.06 -1.30 8.36
C GLN A 29 -6.05 -2.24 7.16
N THR A 30 -5.73 -3.50 7.43
CA THR A 30 -5.89 -4.59 6.48
C THR A 30 -7.28 -5.23 6.61
N ASP A 31 -7.96 -5.28 5.47
CA ASP A 31 -8.78 -6.42 5.05
C ASP A 31 -10.11 -6.66 5.78
N GLN A 32 -11.09 -5.81 5.49
CA GLN A 32 -12.50 -6.19 5.53
C GLN A 32 -13.04 -6.06 4.11
N LEU A 33 -13.20 -7.18 3.39
CA LEU A 33 -13.98 -7.45 2.17
C LEU A 33 -13.18 -8.25 1.12
N GLY A 34 -13.37 -9.57 1.08
CA GLY A 34 -12.96 -10.47 -0.01
C GLY A 34 -11.52 -10.99 0.06
N GLU A 35 -11.29 -12.20 -0.48
CA GLU A 35 -9.93 -12.74 -0.66
C GLU A 35 -9.17 -11.87 -1.67
N THR A 36 -8.31 -10.98 -1.18
CA THR A 36 -7.40 -10.19 -2.03
C THR A 36 -6.01 -10.81 -2.04
N CYS A 37 -5.31 -10.69 -3.16
CA CYS A 37 -3.92 -11.06 -3.25
C CYS A 37 -3.10 -10.07 -2.40
N PHE A 38 -2.28 -10.60 -1.48
CA PHE A 38 -1.36 -9.80 -0.70
C PHE A 38 -0.25 -9.24 -1.61
N VAL A 39 0.05 -7.94 -1.47
CA VAL A 39 1.05 -7.24 -2.29
C VAL A 39 1.99 -6.44 -1.39
N PRO A 40 3.23 -6.87 -1.14
CA PRO A 40 4.11 -6.21 -0.18
C PRO A 40 4.31 -4.73 -0.54
N MET A 41 4.35 -3.88 0.49
CA MET A 41 4.47 -2.44 0.31
C MET A 41 5.35 -1.85 1.40
N ASP A 42 6.26 -0.99 0.97
CA ASP A 42 7.04 -0.12 1.84
C ASP A 42 6.47 1.30 1.82
N VAL A 43 6.50 1.95 2.98
CA VAL A 43 6.07 3.33 3.15
C VAL A 43 7.14 4.08 3.90
N TYR A 44 7.64 5.17 3.32
CA TYR A 44 8.68 5.97 3.94
C TYR A 44 8.50 7.46 3.67
N GLU A 45 9.11 8.26 4.53
CA GLU A 45 9.09 9.70 4.47
C GLU A 45 10.48 10.20 4.04
N THR A 46 10.51 11.07 3.04
CA THR A 46 11.67 11.89 2.69
C THR A 46 11.51 13.27 3.31
N LYS A 47 12.48 14.17 3.13
CA LYS A 47 12.33 15.57 3.58
C LYS A 47 11.05 16.22 3.04
N ASP A 48 10.75 16.00 1.77
CA ASP A 48 9.75 16.78 1.03
C ASP A 48 8.49 15.98 0.65
N ALA A 49 8.49 14.65 0.79
CA ALA A 49 7.40 13.80 0.33
C ALA A 49 7.24 12.51 1.16
N PHE A 50 6.04 11.94 1.12
CA PHE A 50 5.80 10.54 1.46
C PHE A 50 5.86 9.68 0.21
N VAL A 51 6.42 8.47 0.33
CA VAL A 51 6.59 7.53 -0.77
C VAL A 51 6.03 6.17 -0.37
N TRP A 52 5.26 5.58 -1.29
CA TRP A 52 4.79 4.21 -1.21
C TRP A 52 5.37 3.42 -2.38
N GLU A 53 6.01 2.31 -2.09
CA GLU A 53 6.55 1.39 -3.09
C GLU A 53 5.90 0.03 -2.93
N MET A 54 5.41 -0.54 -4.02
CA MET A 54 4.62 -1.78 -3.97
C MET A 54 5.00 -2.70 -5.13
N ASP A 55 5.38 -3.95 -4.81
CA ASP A 55 5.80 -4.93 -5.80
C ASP A 55 4.60 -5.72 -6.34
N ILE A 56 4.23 -5.44 -7.59
CA ILE A 56 3.08 -6.03 -8.31
C ILE A 56 3.52 -6.64 -9.66
N PRO A 57 4.43 -7.61 -9.69
CA PRO A 57 4.92 -8.17 -10.95
C PRO A 57 3.78 -8.84 -11.74
N GLY A 58 3.71 -8.51 -13.04
CA GLY A 58 2.76 -9.08 -13.99
C GLY A 58 1.37 -8.43 -14.04
N ILE A 59 1.14 -7.31 -13.35
CA ILE A 59 -0.07 -6.51 -13.53
C ILE A 59 0.10 -5.52 -14.70
N THR A 60 -0.99 -5.23 -15.41
CA THR A 60 -1.03 -4.16 -16.40
C THR A 60 -1.38 -2.83 -15.71
N VAL A 61 -0.72 -1.73 -16.09
CA VAL A 61 -0.96 -0.40 -15.49
C VAL A 61 -2.44 0.02 -15.60
N SER A 62 -3.12 -0.33 -16.69
CA SER A 62 -4.55 -0.06 -16.87
C SER A 62 -5.46 -0.82 -15.89
N ASP A 63 -4.96 -1.89 -15.27
CA ASP A 63 -5.68 -2.65 -14.25
C ASP A 63 -5.39 -2.13 -12.82
N ILE A 64 -4.62 -1.04 -12.67
CA ILE A 64 -4.33 -0.39 -11.39
C ILE A 64 -5.16 0.89 -11.28
N THR A 65 -5.84 1.06 -10.14
CA THR A 65 -6.51 2.30 -9.74
C THR A 65 -5.88 2.84 -8.47
N ILE A 66 -5.54 4.12 -8.47
CA ILE A 66 -4.99 4.85 -7.31
C ILE A 66 -5.94 6.00 -7.00
N ALA A 67 -6.39 6.08 -5.75
CA ALA A 67 -7.30 7.13 -5.31
C ALA A 67 -6.97 7.59 -3.90
N ILE A 68 -7.24 8.87 -3.61
CA ILE A 68 -7.25 9.37 -2.24
C ILE A 68 -8.69 9.65 -1.84
N ARG A 69 -9.14 8.98 -0.78
CA ARG A 69 -10.47 9.16 -0.18
C ARG A 69 -10.29 9.70 1.24
N GLY A 70 -10.55 11.00 1.41
CA GLY A 70 -10.30 11.68 2.68
C GLY A 70 -8.81 11.70 3.04
N GLU A 71 -8.46 10.94 4.08
CA GLU A 71 -7.10 10.72 4.61
C GLU A 71 -6.55 9.33 4.25
N THR A 72 -7.12 8.63 3.28
CA THR A 72 -6.71 7.27 2.91
C THR A 72 -6.24 7.24 1.46
N LEU A 73 -5.03 6.75 1.23
CA LEU A 73 -4.55 6.29 -0.07
C LEU A 73 -5.08 4.88 -0.31
N ALA A 74 -5.87 4.72 -1.37
CA ALA A 74 -6.41 3.45 -1.83
C ALA A 74 -5.72 3.05 -3.14
N ILE A 75 -5.15 1.85 -3.16
CA ILE A 75 -4.54 1.23 -4.34
C ILE A 75 -5.27 -0.09 -4.57
N GLU A 76 -5.96 -0.17 -5.70
CA GLU A 76 -6.82 -1.29 -6.07
C GLU A 76 -6.45 -1.77 -7.47
N GLY A 77 -6.68 -3.04 -7.77
CA GLY A 77 -6.44 -3.57 -9.11
C GLY A 77 -6.71 -5.06 -9.22
N ILE A 78 -6.41 -5.64 -10.39
CA ILE A 78 -6.59 -7.07 -10.64
C ILE A 78 -5.31 -7.65 -11.27
N LYS A 79 -4.68 -8.59 -10.57
CA LYS A 79 -3.57 -9.37 -11.11
C LYS A 79 -4.13 -10.60 -11.82
N LYS A 80 -4.20 -10.56 -13.15
CA LYS A 80 -4.77 -11.65 -13.96
C LYS A 80 -3.81 -12.84 -14.02
N ASP A 81 -4.37 -14.05 -14.05
CA ASP A 81 -3.60 -15.23 -14.42
C ASP A 81 -3.20 -15.11 -15.89
N VAL A 82 -2.00 -15.57 -16.21
CA VAL A 82 -1.42 -15.53 -17.56
C VAL A 82 -1.82 -16.77 -18.36
N ILE A 83 -2.26 -17.83 -17.69
CA ILE A 83 -2.72 -19.05 -18.35
C ILE A 83 -4.12 -18.81 -18.91
N ASP A 84 -4.29 -19.10 -20.21
CA ASP A 84 -5.56 -19.01 -20.91
C ASP A 84 -6.58 -19.93 -20.23
N GLN A 85 -7.76 -19.39 -19.90
CA GLN A 85 -8.86 -20.14 -19.29
C GLN A 85 -9.39 -21.26 -20.20
N GLY A 86 -9.03 -21.25 -21.49
CA GLY A 86 -9.34 -22.32 -22.44
C GLY A 86 -8.40 -23.53 -22.39
N GLU A 87 -7.20 -23.40 -21.82
CA GLU A 87 -6.22 -24.48 -21.76
C GLU A 87 -6.34 -25.26 -20.43
N LYS A 88 -6.57 -26.57 -20.51
CA LYS A 88 -6.59 -27.43 -19.32
C LYS A 88 -5.17 -27.64 -18.82
N VAL A 89 -4.71 -26.74 -17.95
CA VAL A 89 -3.42 -26.88 -17.28
C VAL A 89 -3.51 -27.74 -16.02
N ASN A 90 -2.50 -28.55 -15.77
CA ASN A 90 -2.30 -29.24 -14.51
C ASN A 90 -1.17 -28.56 -13.74
N TYR A 91 -1.49 -27.75 -12.74
CA TYR A 91 -0.49 -27.10 -11.91
C TYR A 91 0.25 -28.15 -11.08
N LEU A 92 1.55 -28.30 -11.31
CA LEU A 92 2.42 -29.08 -10.42
C LEU A 92 2.74 -28.30 -9.13
N CYS A 93 2.74 -26.97 -9.20
CA CYS A 93 2.90 -26.05 -8.07
C CYS A 93 2.29 -24.68 -8.41
N MET A 94 1.66 -24.03 -7.42
CA MET A 94 1.08 -22.70 -7.57
C MET A 94 1.32 -21.85 -6.31
N GLU A 95 2.40 -21.07 -6.31
CA GLU A 95 2.74 -20.14 -5.23
C GLU A 95 2.30 -18.70 -5.55
N ARG A 96 2.24 -18.37 -6.85
CA ARG A 96 1.81 -17.06 -7.33
C ARG A 96 0.31 -16.92 -7.11
N LYS A 97 -0.08 -15.85 -6.41
CA LYS A 97 -1.48 -15.46 -6.26
C LYS A 97 -1.91 -14.53 -7.39
N PHE A 98 -3.16 -14.70 -7.81
CA PHE A 98 -3.87 -13.91 -8.81
C PHE A 98 -5.21 -13.47 -8.23
N GLY A 99 -5.86 -12.50 -8.87
CA GLY A 99 -7.12 -11.92 -8.43
C GLY A 99 -7.01 -10.47 -7.98
N PRO A 100 -8.03 -9.96 -7.27
CA PRO A 100 -8.07 -8.56 -6.86
C PRO A 100 -6.95 -8.26 -5.86
N ILE A 101 -6.33 -7.09 -5.99
CA ILE A 101 -5.38 -6.53 -5.03
C ILE A 101 -5.99 -5.30 -4.39
N ARG A 102 -5.74 -5.10 -3.09
CA ARG A 102 -6.20 -3.93 -2.36
C ARG A 102 -5.24 -3.55 -1.26
N ARG A 103 -4.82 -2.29 -1.25
CA ARG A 103 -4.07 -1.67 -0.16
C ARG A 103 -4.72 -0.35 0.21
N LEU A 104 -5.03 -0.22 1.49
CA LEU A 104 -5.51 1.01 2.09
C LEU A 104 -4.48 1.48 3.09
N VAL A 105 -3.96 2.69 2.89
CA VAL A 105 -2.95 3.26 3.76
C VAL A 105 -3.43 4.63 4.21
N LYS A 106 -3.48 4.85 5.53
CA LYS A 106 -3.78 6.18 6.05
C LYS A 106 -2.65 7.13 5.63
N LEU A 107 -2.95 8.40 5.40
CA LEU A 107 -1.94 9.41 5.12
C LEU A 107 -1.32 9.90 6.44
N PRO A 108 0.02 9.98 6.56
CA PRO A 108 0.66 10.32 7.83
C PRO A 108 0.42 11.78 8.23
N ALA A 109 0.28 12.65 7.22
CA ALA A 109 0.04 14.08 7.38
C ALA A 109 -0.62 14.65 6.12
N ALA A 110 -0.86 15.95 6.12
CA ALA A 110 -1.34 16.68 4.96
C ALA A 110 -0.33 16.60 3.80
N ILE A 111 -0.82 16.22 2.62
CA ILE A 111 -0.07 16.16 1.37
C ILE A 111 -0.65 17.13 0.35
N ASP A 112 0.20 17.57 -0.58
CA ASP A 112 -0.23 18.32 -1.75
C ASP A 112 -0.87 17.37 -2.77
N LYS A 113 -2.20 17.28 -2.72
CA LYS A 113 -2.98 16.37 -3.56
C LYS A 113 -2.90 16.70 -5.06
N ASN A 114 -2.49 17.90 -5.42
CA ASN A 114 -2.41 18.34 -6.82
C ASN A 114 -1.11 17.91 -7.50
N ASN A 115 -0.08 17.56 -6.72
CA ASN A 115 1.27 17.28 -7.20
C ASN A 115 1.73 15.84 -6.89
N ILE A 116 0.78 14.92 -6.73
CA ILE A 116 1.08 13.51 -6.54
C ILE A 116 1.49 12.91 -7.87
N THR A 117 2.56 12.11 -7.85
CA THR A 117 3.00 11.34 -9.02
C THR A 117 2.94 9.84 -8.73
N ALA A 118 2.74 9.07 -9.78
CA ALA A 118 2.82 7.62 -9.75
C ALA A 118 3.60 7.12 -10.96
N SER A 119 4.46 6.14 -10.76
CA SER A 119 5.23 5.47 -11.82
C SER A 119 5.19 3.97 -11.62
N PHE A 120 5.22 3.23 -12.72
CA PHE A 120 5.28 1.78 -12.70
C PHE A 120 6.47 1.33 -13.57
N ASP A 121 7.49 0.76 -12.95
CA ASP A 121 8.67 0.26 -13.64
C ASP A 121 9.01 -1.15 -13.14
N LYS A 122 9.31 -2.06 -14.07
CA LYS A 122 9.77 -3.43 -13.77
C LYS A 122 8.93 -4.21 -12.74
N GLY A 123 7.63 -3.94 -12.67
CA GLY A 123 6.72 -4.60 -11.74
C GLY A 123 6.55 -3.90 -10.39
N THR A 124 7.21 -2.76 -10.17
CA THR A 124 7.10 -1.98 -8.93
C THR A 124 6.31 -0.70 -9.20
N LEU A 125 5.26 -0.48 -8.40
CA LEU A 125 4.49 0.76 -8.36
C LEU A 125 5.10 1.69 -7.31
N THR A 126 5.49 2.90 -7.73
CA THR A 126 5.96 3.97 -6.83
C THR A 126 4.97 5.11 -6.86
N ILE A 127 4.48 5.52 -5.70
CA ILE A 127 3.61 6.69 -5.52
C ILE A 127 4.35 7.69 -4.64
N LYS A 128 4.46 8.94 -5.10
CA LYS A 128 5.12 10.02 -4.37
C LYS A 128 4.13 11.16 -4.14
N ALA A 129 3.88 11.46 -2.87
CA ALA A 129 3.02 12.57 -2.47
C ALA A 129 3.84 13.65 -1.74
N PRO A 130 4.01 14.83 -2.34
CA PRO A 130 4.68 15.95 -1.68
C PRO A 130 3.96 16.35 -0.39
N LYS A 131 4.71 16.75 0.63
CA LYS A 131 4.15 17.34 1.84
C LYS A 131 3.64 18.74 1.55
N VAL A 132 2.59 19.16 2.25
CA VAL A 132 2.16 20.55 2.20
C VAL A 132 3.26 21.42 2.83
N ILE A 133 3.88 22.28 2.04
CA ILE A 133 4.73 23.35 2.56
C ILE A 133 3.80 24.39 3.17
N ASP A 134 3.69 24.37 4.50
CA ASP A 134 2.94 25.39 5.22
C ASP A 134 3.71 26.73 5.14
N ARG A 135 3.41 27.54 4.12
CA ARG A 135 3.99 28.88 3.97
C ARG A 135 3.65 29.82 5.13
N ARG A 136 2.75 29.45 6.05
CA ARG A 136 2.43 30.23 7.26
C ARG A 136 3.38 29.93 8.43
N LYS A 137 4.22 28.89 8.34
CA LYS A 137 5.20 28.52 9.38
C LYS A 137 6.53 29.27 9.30
N SER A 138 6.69 30.26 8.43
CA SER A 138 7.75 31.26 8.60
C SER A 138 7.34 32.24 9.70
N ALA A 139 7.31 31.76 10.95
CA ALA A 139 7.15 32.63 12.10
C ALA A 139 8.32 33.63 12.09
N ARG A 140 8.00 34.92 12.03
CA ARG A 140 8.99 36.00 12.15
C ARG A 140 9.03 36.42 13.61
N GLN A 141 10.20 36.29 14.24
CA GLN A 141 10.42 36.77 15.59
C GLN A 141 10.31 38.30 15.58
N ILE A 142 9.46 38.87 16.44
CA ILE A 142 9.33 40.31 16.64
C ILE A 142 10.10 40.64 17.91
N THR A 143 11.06 41.57 17.81
CA THR A 143 11.78 42.11 18.96
C THR A 143 10.90 43.14 19.66
N ILE A 144 10.78 43.04 20.98
CA ILE A 144 10.11 44.05 21.82
C ILE A 144 11.16 45.11 22.20
N GLU A 145 10.83 46.39 22.04
CA GLU A 145 11.60 47.54 22.56
C GLU A 145 11.18 47.88 24.00
#